data_AF-A0A1Y1N9Q1-F1
#
_entry.id   AF-A0A1Y1N9Q1-F1
#
_cell.length_a   1.000
_cell.length_b   1.000
_cell.length_c   1.000
_cell.angle_alpha   90.00
_cell.angle_beta   90.00
_cell.angle_gamma   90.00
#
_symmetry.space_group_name_H-M   'P 1'
#
loop_
_entity.id
_entity.type
_entity.pdbx_description
1 polymer ?
#
loop_
_entity_poly.entity_id
_entity_poly.type
_entity_poly.pdbx_seq_one_letter_code
_entity_poly.pdbx_strand_id
1 'polypeptide(L)'
;ALLQLLLTNMGQLYVQTALEAADGQAALVENSKTEPDLTFLPTIRPAVTISAIMDRFITVVLIRLAESNTTVRKSMEAQRNMAIDAIEKKTNAVMKTSIDVITNYVTKSLSSQKKQDFRPRGGELEFLQTPTCLNICKFLGRSSKEASLAIDGLNAEKYYSELALSIHELLFDHFKKFQVNATGGLMV
;
A
#
# COMPACT_ATOMS: atom_id res chain seq x y z
N ALA A 1 -13.71 -20.60 -25.58
CA ALA A 1 -14.14 -21.40 -24.41
C ALA A 1 -13.06 -21.43 -23.32
N LEU A 2 -11.87 -21.98 -23.58
CA LEU A 2 -10.82 -22.11 -22.55
C LEU A 2 -10.32 -20.78 -21.96
N LEU A 3 -10.11 -19.76 -22.81
CA LEU A 3 -9.75 -18.41 -22.33
C LEU A 3 -10.78 -17.86 -21.35
N GLN A 4 -12.06 -17.91 -21.73
CA GLN A 4 -13.15 -17.42 -20.90
C GLN A 4 -13.22 -18.18 -19.56
N LEU A 5 -13.05 -19.51 -19.59
CA LEU A 5 -13.04 -20.32 -18.39
C LEU A 5 -11.90 -19.90 -17.44
N LEU A 6 -10.71 -19.66 -17.97
CA LEU A 6 -9.56 -19.20 -17.19
C LEU A 6 -9.80 -17.81 -16.61
N LEU A 7 -10.25 -16.85 -17.42
CA LEU A 7 -10.50 -15.48 -17.00
C LEU A 7 -11.61 -15.39 -15.94
N THR A 8 -12.69 -16.16 -16.09
CA THR A 8 -13.78 -16.19 -15.12
C THR A 8 -13.36 -16.88 -13.83
N ASN A 9 -12.82 -18.10 -13.90
CA ASN A 9 -12.51 -18.83 -12.67
C ASN A 9 -11.27 -18.26 -11.97
N MET A 10 -10.12 -18.22 -12.65
CA MET A 10 -8.88 -17.75 -12.02
C MET A 10 -8.86 -16.23 -11.86
N GLY A 11 -9.26 -15.49 -12.90
CA GLY A 11 -9.25 -14.03 -12.86
C GLY A 11 -10.30 -13.47 -11.92
N GLN A 12 -11.58 -13.75 -12.16
CA GLN A 12 -12.67 -13.11 -11.41
C GLN A 12 -12.90 -13.78 -10.04
N LEU A 13 -13.16 -15.09 -10.01
CA LEU A 13 -13.58 -15.77 -8.77
C LEU A 13 -12.47 -15.95 -7.73
N TYR A 14 -11.20 -16.05 -8.17
CA TYR A 14 -10.07 -16.19 -7.25
C TYR A 14 -9.31 -14.88 -7.06
N VAL A 15 -8.67 -14.35 -8.11
CA VAL A 15 -7.77 -13.20 -7.97
C VAL A 15 -8.54 -11.94 -7.56
N GLN A 16 -9.59 -11.57 -8.30
CA GLN A 16 -10.31 -10.33 -8.01
C GLN A 16 -11.04 -10.41 -6.66
N THR A 17 -11.65 -11.54 -6.32
CA THR A 17 -12.29 -11.73 -5.01
C THR A 17 -11.28 -11.68 -3.86
N ALA A 18 -10.07 -12.24 -4.02
CA ALA A 18 -9.02 -12.12 -3.00
C ALA A 18 -8.57 -10.65 -2.82
N LEU A 19 -8.41 -9.90 -3.91
CA LEU A 19 -8.08 -8.48 -3.85
C LEU A 19 -9.21 -7.65 -3.22
N GLU A 20 -10.48 -7.97 -3.50
CA GLU A 20 -11.64 -7.34 -2.86
C GLU A 20 -11.68 -7.62 -1.35
N ALA A 21 -11.35 -8.85 -0.94
CA ALA A 21 -11.26 -9.20 0.47
C ALA A 21 -10.15 -8.44 1.19
N ALA A 22 -8.97 -8.30 0.54
CA ALA A 22 -7.86 -7.51 1.07
C ALA A 22 -8.22 -6.02 1.18
N ASP A 23 -8.92 -5.46 0.18
CA ASP A 23 -9.39 -4.06 0.21
C ASP A 23 -10.42 -3.86 1.34
N GLY A 24 -11.34 -4.81 1.51
CA GLY A 24 -12.30 -4.81 2.62
C GLY A 24 -11.62 -4.84 3.99
N GLN A 25 -10.57 -5.65 4.15
CA GLN A 25 -9.77 -5.67 5.39
C GLN A 25 -9.03 -4.35 5.62
N ALA A 26 -8.48 -3.74 4.57
CA ALA A 26 -7.81 -2.44 4.65
C ALA A 26 -8.79 -1.33 5.08
N ALA A 27 -9.99 -1.30 4.49
CA ALA A 27 -11.02 -0.32 4.82
C ALA A 27 -11.48 -0.42 6.29
N LEU A 28 -11.51 -1.61 6.89
CA LEU A 28 -11.87 -1.79 8.30
C LEU A 28 -10.87 -1.12 9.27
N VAL A 29 -9.60 -1.03 8.88
CA VAL A 29 -8.53 -0.49 9.73
C VAL A 29 -8.12 0.94 9.37
N GLU A 30 -8.65 1.51 8.29
CA GLU A 30 -8.35 2.85 7.77
C GLU A 30 -8.49 3.96 8.83
N ASN A 31 -9.53 3.86 9.66
CA ASN A 31 -9.84 4.84 10.71
C ASN A 31 -9.71 4.23 12.13
N SER A 32 -8.83 3.23 12.29
CA SER A 32 -8.67 2.51 13.54
C SER A 32 -8.32 3.43 14.71
N LYS A 33 -8.90 3.13 15.88
CA LYS A 33 -8.56 3.84 17.12
C LYS A 33 -7.20 3.40 17.67
N THR A 34 -6.80 2.17 17.39
CA THR A 34 -5.52 1.61 17.81
C THR A 34 -4.59 1.55 16.61
N GLU A 35 -3.37 1.07 16.85
CA GLU A 35 -2.48 0.75 15.74
C GLU A 35 -3.16 -0.24 14.78
N PRO A 36 -3.20 0.05 13.46
CA PRO A 36 -3.84 -0.81 12.48
C PRO A 36 -2.98 -2.05 12.20
N ASP A 37 -3.66 -3.18 11.98
CA ASP A 37 -3.01 -4.39 11.50
C ASP A 37 -2.92 -4.36 9.96
N LEU A 38 -1.71 -4.58 9.43
CA LEU A 38 -1.41 -4.52 8.00
C LEU A 38 -1.21 -5.92 7.38
N THR A 39 -1.62 -6.99 8.08
CA THR A 39 -1.56 -8.38 7.60
C THR A 39 -2.34 -8.65 6.30
N PHE A 40 -3.20 -7.73 5.87
CA PHE A 40 -3.84 -7.78 4.56
C PHE A 40 -2.86 -7.54 3.40
N LEU A 41 -1.76 -6.80 3.59
CA LEU A 41 -0.81 -6.46 2.52
C LEU A 41 -0.15 -7.70 1.88
N PRO A 42 0.47 -8.64 2.63
CA PRO A 42 1.10 -9.81 2.05
C PRO A 42 0.17 -10.67 1.18
N THR A 43 -1.14 -10.60 1.39
CA THR A 43 -2.13 -11.36 0.60
C THR A 43 -2.22 -10.92 -0.87
N ILE A 44 -1.72 -9.72 -1.21
CA ILE A 44 -1.68 -9.18 -2.57
C ILE A 44 -0.68 -9.94 -3.44
N ARG A 45 0.46 -10.37 -2.87
CA ARG A 45 1.57 -10.97 -3.63
C ARG A 45 1.17 -12.23 -4.40
N PRO A 46 0.45 -13.21 -3.81
CA PRO A 46 -0.08 -14.35 -4.56
C PRO A 46 -1.02 -13.94 -5.70
N ALA A 47 -1.91 -12.96 -5.48
CA ALA A 47 -2.87 -12.49 -6.49
C ALA A 47 -2.16 -11.90 -7.72
N VAL A 48 -1.14 -11.05 -7.50
CA VAL A 48 -0.31 -10.49 -8.58
C VAL A 48 0.48 -11.59 -9.30
N THR A 49 1.04 -12.53 -8.56
CA THR A 49 1.83 -13.64 -9.14
C THR A 49 0.97 -14.55 -10.03
N ILE A 50 -0.22 -14.93 -9.56
CA ILE A 50 -1.17 -15.73 -10.33
C ILE A 50 -1.59 -14.98 -11.60
N SER A 51 -1.82 -13.68 -11.49
CA SER A 51 -2.20 -12.82 -12.62
C SER A 51 -1.12 -12.75 -13.69
N ALA A 52 0.15 -12.61 -13.28
CA ALA A 52 1.29 -12.60 -14.20
C ALA A 52 1.46 -13.95 -14.93
N ILE A 53 1.31 -15.08 -14.20
CA ILE A 53 1.35 -16.42 -14.80
C ILE A 53 0.20 -16.61 -15.77
N MET A 54 -1.01 -16.17 -15.39
CA MET A 54 -2.20 -16.23 -16.23
C MET A 54 -2.02 -15.42 -17.51
N ASP A 55 -1.56 -14.18 -17.42
CA ASP A 55 -1.27 -13.32 -18.58
C ASP A 55 -0.24 -13.96 -19.52
N ARG A 56 0.83 -14.50 -18.95
CA ARG A 56 1.88 -15.20 -19.71
C ARG A 56 1.32 -16.41 -20.44
N PHE A 57 0.53 -17.24 -19.76
CA PHE A 57 -0.09 -18.41 -20.37
C PHE A 57 -1.06 -18.02 -21.49
N ILE A 58 -1.90 -17.00 -21.28
CA ILE A 58 -2.81 -16.50 -22.31
C ILE A 58 -2.04 -16.03 -23.53
N THR A 59 -0.98 -15.23 -23.33
CA THR A 59 -0.22 -14.61 -24.41
C THR A 59 0.67 -15.60 -25.18
N VAL A 60 1.31 -16.53 -24.48
CA VAL A 60 2.26 -17.48 -25.10
C VAL A 60 1.56 -18.71 -25.66
N VAL A 61 0.50 -19.19 -25.02
CA VAL A 61 -0.16 -20.44 -25.40
C VAL A 61 -1.48 -20.13 -26.10
N LEU A 62 -2.45 -19.55 -25.39
CA LEU A 62 -3.82 -19.47 -25.90
C LEU A 62 -3.95 -18.60 -27.15
N ILE A 63 -3.34 -17.42 -27.14
CA ILE A 63 -3.38 -16.48 -28.29
C ILE A 63 -2.64 -17.07 -29.50
N ARG A 64 -1.52 -17.79 -29.27
CA ARG A 64 -0.74 -18.42 -30.34
C ARG A 64 -1.52 -19.54 -31.04
N LEU A 65 -2.33 -20.29 -30.31
CA LEU A 65 -3.22 -21.30 -30.90
C LEU A 65 -4.30 -20.71 -31.83
N ALA A 66 -4.57 -19.40 -31.75
CA ALA A 66 -5.54 -18.70 -32.59
C ALA A 66 -4.90 -17.92 -33.76
N GLU A 67 -3.62 -18.11 -34.06
CA GLU A 67 -2.90 -17.34 -35.11
C GLU A 67 -3.54 -17.44 -36.50
N SER A 68 -4.10 -18.60 -36.83
CA SER A 68 -4.77 -18.84 -38.12
C SER A 68 -6.07 -18.04 -38.29
N ASN A 69 -6.64 -17.49 -37.22
CA ASN A 69 -7.87 -16.70 -37.24
C ASN A 69 -7.66 -15.34 -36.57
N THR A 70 -7.44 -14.31 -37.40
CA THR A 70 -7.15 -12.94 -36.97
C THR A 70 -8.26 -12.32 -36.11
N THR A 71 -9.53 -12.61 -36.41
CA THR A 71 -10.68 -12.10 -35.64
C THR A 71 -10.71 -12.69 -34.24
N VAL A 72 -10.52 -14.01 -34.11
CA VAL A 72 -10.48 -14.69 -32.81
C VAL A 72 -9.28 -14.21 -32.00
N ARG A 73 -8.09 -14.12 -32.61
CA ARG A 73 -6.88 -13.61 -31.95
C ARG A 73 -7.09 -12.21 -31.35
N LYS A 74 -7.62 -11.26 -32.14
CA LYS A 74 -7.89 -9.89 -31.67
C LYS A 74 -8.92 -9.88 -30.54
N SER A 75 -9.96 -10.70 -30.62
CA SER A 75 -10.96 -10.82 -29.55
C SER A 75 -10.33 -11.34 -28.24
N MET A 76 -9.44 -12.33 -28.34
CA MET A 76 -8.72 -12.89 -27.18
C MET A 76 -7.77 -11.87 -26.54
N GLU A 77 -7.05 -11.09 -27.36
CA GLU A 77 -6.18 -9.99 -26.89
C GLU A 77 -7.00 -8.92 -26.14
N ALA A 78 -8.17 -8.55 -26.67
CA ALA A 78 -9.06 -7.58 -26.02
C ALA A 78 -9.58 -8.10 -24.67
N GLN A 79 -10.04 -9.36 -24.60
CA GLN A 79 -10.52 -9.98 -23.36
C GLN A 79 -9.42 -10.05 -22.30
N ARG A 80 -8.20 -10.44 -22.69
CA ARG A 80 -7.02 -10.44 -21.82
C ARG A 80 -6.76 -9.05 -21.26
N ASN A 81 -6.67 -8.03 -22.11
CA ASN A 81 -6.39 -6.66 -21.68
C ASN A 81 -7.42 -6.16 -20.66
N MET A 82 -8.71 -6.38 -20.93
CA MET A 82 -9.78 -5.99 -19.99
C MET A 82 -9.64 -6.71 -18.64
N ALA A 83 -9.31 -8.00 -18.64
CA ALA A 83 -9.17 -8.77 -17.40
C ALA A 83 -7.95 -8.33 -16.58
N ILE A 84 -6.81 -8.09 -17.23
CA ILE A 84 -5.59 -7.63 -16.56
C ILE A 84 -5.77 -6.21 -16.01
N ASP A 85 -6.37 -5.30 -16.78
CA ASP A 85 -6.69 -3.93 -16.32
C ASP A 85 -7.62 -3.94 -15.09
N ALA A 86 -8.61 -4.83 -15.06
CA ALA A 86 -9.50 -4.98 -13.89
C ALA A 86 -8.75 -5.45 -12.64
N ILE A 87 -7.83 -6.40 -12.78
CA ILE A 87 -6.98 -6.89 -11.68
C ILE A 87 -6.02 -5.79 -11.20
N GLU A 88 -5.39 -5.07 -12.13
CA GLU A 88 -4.46 -3.98 -11.83
C GLU A 88 -5.17 -2.85 -11.06
N LYS A 89 -6.37 -2.45 -11.49
CA LYS A 89 -7.20 -1.47 -10.78
C LYS A 89 -7.50 -1.87 -9.35
N LYS A 90 -7.87 -3.13 -9.11
CA LYS A 90 -8.12 -3.62 -7.74
C LYS A 90 -6.85 -3.69 -6.90
N THR A 91 -5.74 -4.11 -7.50
CA THR A 91 -4.44 -4.12 -6.81
C THR A 91 -4.03 -2.70 -6.40
N ASN A 92 -4.19 -1.72 -7.30
CA ASN A 92 -3.93 -0.32 -7.03
C ASN A 92 -4.86 0.27 -5.96
N ALA A 93 -6.12 -0.17 -5.91
CA ALA A 93 -7.05 0.23 -4.85
C ALA A 93 -6.54 -0.23 -3.46
N VAL A 94 -6.19 -1.51 -3.29
CA VAL A 94 -5.65 -2.00 -2.01
C VAL A 94 -4.37 -1.27 -1.62
N MET A 95 -3.46 -1.03 -2.59
CA MET A 95 -2.23 -0.29 -2.35
C MET A 95 -2.51 1.14 -1.89
N LYS A 96 -3.45 1.85 -2.53
CA LYS A 96 -3.85 3.19 -2.13
C LYS A 96 -4.46 3.20 -0.72
N THR A 97 -5.43 2.32 -0.45
CA THR A 97 -6.05 2.20 0.87
C THR A 97 -5.00 1.92 1.94
N SER A 98 -3.97 1.13 1.64
CA SER A 98 -2.87 0.88 2.60
C SER A 98 -2.05 2.14 2.93
N ILE A 99 -1.83 3.02 1.96
CA ILE A 99 -1.17 4.32 2.20
C ILE A 99 -2.09 5.18 3.09
N ASP A 100 -3.38 5.24 2.78
CA ASP A 100 -4.38 5.98 3.57
C ASP A 100 -4.44 5.49 5.02
N VAL A 101 -4.42 4.17 5.25
CA VAL A 101 -4.36 3.57 6.60
C VAL A 101 -3.10 4.05 7.37
N ILE A 102 -1.94 4.02 6.73
CA ILE A 102 -0.67 4.40 7.35
C ILE A 102 -0.65 5.91 7.65
N THR A 103 -1.06 6.75 6.70
CA THR A 103 -1.05 8.22 6.84
C THR A 103 -2.09 8.69 7.86
N ASN A 104 -3.26 8.07 7.94
CA ASN A 104 -4.27 8.36 8.95
C ASN A 104 -3.76 8.05 10.36
N TYR A 105 -3.11 6.89 10.55
CA TYR A 105 -2.54 6.54 11.85
C TYR A 105 -1.37 7.46 12.24
N VAL A 106 -0.53 7.86 11.28
CA VAL A 106 0.55 8.82 11.53
C VAL A 106 -0.02 10.18 11.91
N THR A 107 -1.03 10.67 11.19
CA THR A 107 -1.74 11.93 11.49
C THR A 107 -2.30 11.93 12.91
N LYS A 108 -2.91 10.82 13.32
CA LYS A 108 -3.40 10.63 14.68
C LYS A 108 -2.28 10.58 15.71
N SER A 109 -1.20 9.88 15.42
CA SER A 109 -0.04 9.82 16.31
C SER A 109 0.54 11.21 16.54
N LEU A 110 0.71 11.99 15.46
CA LEU A 110 1.17 13.38 15.48
C LEU A 110 0.20 14.28 16.28
N SER A 111 -1.11 14.10 16.17
CA SER A 111 -2.07 14.92 16.92
C SER A 111 -2.02 14.70 18.44
N SER A 112 -1.49 13.56 18.89
CA SER A 112 -1.31 13.24 20.31
C SER A 112 -0.08 13.91 20.94
N GLN A 113 0.80 14.51 20.13
CA GLN A 113 2.04 15.13 20.60
C GLN A 113 1.77 16.43 21.36
N LYS A 114 2.40 16.60 22.53
CA LYS A 114 2.12 17.74 23.41
C LYS A 114 2.92 18.96 22.96
N LYS A 115 2.33 20.15 23.02
CA LYS A 115 3.02 21.42 22.71
C LYS A 115 4.26 21.69 23.57
N GLN A 116 4.37 21.06 24.75
CA GLN A 116 5.53 21.18 25.63
C GLN A 116 6.68 20.24 25.23
N ASP A 117 6.45 19.27 24.34
CA ASP A 117 7.49 18.31 23.92
C ASP A 117 8.65 19.01 23.21
N PHE A 118 8.42 20.16 22.57
CA PHE A 118 9.46 21.01 21.98
C PHE A 118 9.79 22.28 22.79
N ARG A 119 9.27 22.40 24.01
CA ARG A 119 9.55 23.51 24.94
C ARG A 119 9.82 23.03 26.36
N PRO A 120 10.81 22.13 26.57
CA PRO A 120 11.17 21.69 27.91
C PRO A 120 11.56 22.89 28.79
N ARG A 121 11.08 22.88 30.04
CA ARG A 121 11.22 24.01 31.00
C ARG A 121 12.42 23.90 31.94
N GLY A 122 13.19 22.80 31.90
CA GLY A 122 14.41 22.62 32.69
C GLY A 122 15.14 21.30 32.37
N GLY A 123 16.40 21.20 32.83
CA GLY A 123 17.19 19.96 32.87
C GLY A 123 17.83 19.49 31.56
N GLU A 124 18.82 18.59 31.68
CA GLU A 124 19.40 17.82 30.56
C GLU A 124 18.33 17.03 29.82
N LEU A 125 18.51 16.89 28.51
CA LEU A 125 17.63 16.07 27.66
C LEU A 125 17.86 14.59 27.97
N GLU A 126 16.91 13.93 28.64
CA GLU A 126 16.94 12.48 28.82
C GLU A 126 16.80 11.73 27.48
N PHE A 127 16.11 12.32 26.49
CA PHE A 127 15.86 11.72 25.18
C PHE A 127 16.09 12.72 24.05
N LEU A 128 16.69 12.25 22.96
CA LEU A 128 16.93 13.03 21.72
C LEU A 128 15.77 12.98 20.72
N GLN A 129 14.63 12.37 21.09
CA GLN A 129 13.44 12.27 20.25
C GLN A 129 12.18 12.27 21.12
N THR A 130 11.06 12.72 20.56
CA THR A 130 9.78 12.67 21.27
C THR A 130 9.23 11.24 21.30
N PRO A 131 8.42 10.87 22.33
CA PRO A 131 7.74 9.58 22.35
C PRO A 131 6.87 9.36 21.10
N THR A 132 6.26 10.43 20.57
CA THR A 132 5.48 10.38 19.33
C THR A 132 6.34 9.99 18.13
N CYS A 133 7.52 10.59 17.97
CA CYS A 133 8.46 10.24 16.91
C CYS A 133 8.85 8.76 16.97
N LEU A 134 9.26 8.28 18.16
CA LEU A 134 9.62 6.88 18.37
C LEU A 134 8.48 5.92 18.00
N ASN A 135 7.24 6.24 18.38
CA ASN A 135 6.07 5.42 18.06
C ASN A 135 5.80 5.38 16.54
N ILE A 136 5.90 6.52 15.87
CA ILE A 136 5.74 6.61 14.41
C ILE A 136 6.83 5.80 13.71
N CYS A 137 8.10 5.94 14.10
CA CYS A 137 9.21 5.17 13.52
C CYS A 137 9.01 3.65 13.70
N LYS A 138 8.58 3.20 14.89
CA LYS A 138 8.29 1.78 15.14
C LYS A 138 7.12 1.26 14.31
N PHE A 139 6.07 2.07 14.14
CA PHE A 139 4.95 1.73 13.28
C PHE A 139 5.39 1.64 11.82
N LEU A 140 6.01 2.68 11.27
CA LEU A 140 6.51 2.71 9.89
C LEU A 140 7.49 1.57 9.59
N GLY A 141 8.34 1.19 10.54
CA GLY A 141 9.23 0.03 10.40
C GLY A 141 8.46 -1.29 10.24
N ARG A 142 7.37 -1.47 11.00
CA ARG A 142 6.48 -2.64 10.84
C ARG A 142 5.69 -2.57 9.53
N SER A 143 5.14 -1.42 9.18
CA SER A 143 4.43 -1.21 7.91
C SER A 143 5.32 -1.49 6.71
N SER A 144 6.57 -1.03 6.75
CA SER A 144 7.56 -1.31 5.71
C SER A 144 7.86 -2.80 5.59
N LYS A 145 7.97 -3.52 6.70
CA LYS A 145 8.17 -4.97 6.72
C LYS A 145 7.00 -5.70 6.04
N GLU A 146 5.76 -5.41 6.42
CA GLU A 146 4.57 -6.04 5.80
C GLU A 146 4.46 -5.68 4.31
N ALA A 147 4.68 -4.41 3.94
CA ALA A 147 4.67 -3.96 2.56
C ALA A 147 5.75 -4.65 1.70
N SER A 148 6.93 -4.93 2.27
CA SER A 148 8.03 -5.59 1.55
C SER A 148 7.73 -7.04 1.16
N LEU A 149 6.79 -7.69 1.86
CA LEU A 149 6.31 -9.02 1.51
C LEU A 149 5.31 -8.99 0.34
N ALA A 150 4.68 -7.83 0.11
CA ALA A 150 3.63 -7.63 -0.88
C ALA A 150 4.14 -7.02 -2.19
N ILE A 151 5.06 -6.05 -2.09
CA ILE A 151 5.42 -5.12 -3.16
C ILE A 151 6.93 -5.19 -3.44
N ASP A 152 7.32 -5.32 -4.71
CA ASP A 152 8.71 -5.40 -5.13
C ASP A 152 9.02 -4.58 -6.40
N GLY A 153 10.31 -4.52 -6.74
CA GLY A 153 10.82 -3.88 -7.96
C GLY A 153 10.37 -2.42 -8.12
N LEU A 154 9.97 -2.06 -9.34
CA LEU A 154 9.51 -0.70 -9.68
C LEU A 154 8.21 -0.31 -8.97
N ASN A 155 7.38 -1.28 -8.57
CA ASN A 155 6.16 -0.99 -7.81
C ASN A 155 6.51 -0.57 -6.38
N ALA A 156 7.56 -1.17 -5.79
CA ALA A 156 8.04 -0.76 -4.48
C ALA A 156 8.58 0.68 -4.51
N GLU A 157 9.34 1.05 -5.53
CA GLU A 157 9.84 2.42 -5.69
C GLU A 157 8.69 3.43 -5.71
N LYS A 158 7.64 3.20 -6.52
CA LYS A 158 6.47 4.08 -6.59
C LYS A 158 5.71 4.14 -5.27
N TYR A 159 5.43 2.98 -4.67
CA TYR A 159 4.68 2.86 -3.43
C TYR A 159 5.38 3.59 -2.27
N TYR A 160 6.67 3.31 -2.06
CA TYR A 160 7.43 3.94 -0.98
C TYR A 160 7.68 5.42 -1.24
N SER A 161 7.80 5.85 -2.50
CA SER A 161 7.92 7.27 -2.83
C SER A 161 6.64 8.03 -2.48
N GLU A 162 5.48 7.51 -2.86
CA GLU A 162 4.19 8.11 -2.52
C GLU A 162 3.99 8.18 -1.01
N LEU A 163 4.24 7.08 -0.31
CA LEU A 163 4.16 7.03 1.16
C LEU A 163 5.12 8.04 1.80
N ALA A 164 6.37 8.13 1.33
CA ALA A 164 7.36 9.05 1.87
C ALA A 164 6.93 10.52 1.67
N LEU A 165 6.38 10.86 0.50
CA LEU A 165 5.87 12.20 0.22
C LEU A 165 4.69 12.56 1.14
N SER A 166 3.73 11.65 1.33
CA SER A 166 2.62 11.89 2.25
C SER A 166 3.09 12.09 3.68
N ILE A 167 4.02 11.26 4.17
CA ILE A 167 4.57 11.39 5.52
C ILE A 167 5.36 12.69 5.68
N HIS A 168 6.15 13.08 4.67
CA HIS A 168 6.88 14.34 4.67
C HIS A 168 5.94 15.55 4.78
N GLU A 169 4.84 15.56 4.01
CA GLU A 169 3.82 16.62 4.08
C GLU A 169 3.17 16.69 5.47
N LEU A 170 2.80 15.54 6.05
CA LEU A 170 2.23 15.46 7.40
C LEU A 170 3.19 16.01 8.47
N LEU A 171 4.47 15.65 8.39
CA LEU A 171 5.49 16.15 9.31
C LEU A 171 5.68 17.66 9.15
N PHE A 172 5.81 18.14 7.91
CA PHE A 172 5.97 19.55 7.61
C PHE A 172 4.82 20.40 8.18
N ASP A 173 3.59 19.96 7.96
CA ASP A 173 2.40 20.64 8.49
C ASP A 173 2.24 20.50 10.01
N HIS A 174 2.71 19.40 10.58
CA HIS A 174 2.77 19.23 12.02
C HIS A 174 3.74 20.23 12.65
N PHE A 175 5.00 20.30 12.19
CA PHE A 175 6.03 21.14 12.80
C PHE A 175 5.71 22.63 12.74
N LYS A 176 5.03 23.12 11.70
CA LYS A 176 4.54 24.52 11.63
C LYS A 176 3.65 24.93 12.81
N LYS A 177 3.01 23.98 13.48
CA LYS A 177 2.05 24.23 14.58
C LYS A 177 2.73 24.34 15.95
N PHE A 178 4.03 24.06 16.04
CA PHE A 178 4.77 24.05 17.31
C PHE A 178 5.71 25.24 17.43
N GLN A 179 5.83 25.72 18.67
CA GLN A 179 6.89 26.65 19.04
C GLN A 179 8.01 25.84 19.67
N VAL A 180 9.25 26.14 19.31
CA VAL A 180 10.44 25.38 19.71
C VAL A 180 11.38 26.31 20.48
N ASN A 181 11.91 25.87 21.63
CA ASN A 181 12.98 26.58 22.33
C ASN A 181 14.36 25.95 22.02
N ALA A 182 15.46 26.56 22.48
CA ALA A 182 16.81 26.11 22.15
C ALA A 182 17.04 24.62 22.45
N THR A 183 16.61 24.15 23.62
CA THR A 183 16.71 22.74 24.02
C THR A 183 15.80 21.83 23.20
N GLY A 184 14.55 22.24 22.95
CA GLY A 184 13.62 21.49 22.12
C GLY A 184 14.06 21.37 20.65
N GLY A 185 14.84 22.34 20.16
CA GLY A 185 15.43 22.29 18.82
C GLY A 185 16.42 21.15 18.61
N LEU A 186 16.96 20.57 19.70
CA LEU A 186 17.80 19.38 19.66
C LEU A 186 16.99 18.08 19.53
N MET A 187 15.65 18.14 19.73
CA MET A 187 14.74 16.98 19.70
C MET A 187 13.86 16.92 18.43
N VAL A 188 13.84 18.00 17.64
CA VAL A 188 13.01 18.16 16.44
C VAL A 188 13.47 17.22 15.34
#